data_AF-A0A2D7Y2L6-F1
#
_entry.id   AF-A0A2D7Y2L6-F1
#
_cell.length_a   1.000
_cell.length_b   1.000
_cell.length_c   1.000
_cell.angle_alpha   90.00
_cell.angle_beta   90.00
_cell.angle_gamma   90.00
#
_symmetry.space_group_name_H-M   'P 1'
#
loop_
_entity.id
_entity.type
_entity.pdbx_description
1 polymer ?
#
loop_
_entity_poly.entity_id
_entity_poly.type
_entity_poly.pdbx_seq_one_letter_code
_entity_poly.pdbx_strand_id
1 'polypeptide(L)'
;EAVTAFRAALEVRTRDARPVDWAGTQNNLGTTFTILGRIAGDTTFLEEAETAHLAALEVQTRDAMPAVWAGTQGNLGVALLFLGEIAGDATPLDKAVTAFRAALEVYTRDAMPVGWVGTQNNLGIALESLGQVASDMTRLEEAIGVFEALADFHDEKGDGASAQRCRAKIADIRGLMAD
;
A
#
# COMPACT_ATOMS: atom_id res chain seq x y z
N GLU A 1 18.86 0.42 14.83
CA GLU A 1 19.53 -0.90 14.70
C GLU A 1 19.14 -1.65 13.42
N ALA A 2 17.86 -1.86 13.11
CA ALA A 2 17.43 -2.58 11.89
C ALA A 2 17.93 -1.97 10.57
N VAL A 3 17.82 -0.64 10.39
CA VAL A 3 18.34 0.07 9.19
C VAL A 3 19.83 -0.19 8.99
N THR A 4 20.63 -0.09 10.05
CA THR A 4 22.08 -0.34 10.01
C THR A 4 22.38 -1.78 9.60
N ALA A 5 21.67 -2.76 10.17
CA ALA A 5 21.85 -4.17 9.83
C ALA A 5 21.48 -4.47 8.37
N PHE A 6 20.39 -3.90 7.85
CA PHE A 6 20.03 -4.07 6.44
C PHE A 6 21.02 -3.39 5.50
N ARG A 7 21.50 -2.19 5.82
CA ARG A 7 22.57 -1.52 5.04
C ARG A 7 23.84 -2.37 5.00
N ALA A 8 24.29 -2.91 6.13
CA ALA A 8 25.43 -3.82 6.17
C ALA A 8 25.19 -5.12 5.37
N ALA A 9 23.97 -5.67 5.40
CA ALA A 9 23.63 -6.84 4.60
C ALA A 9 23.68 -6.55 3.08
N LEU A 10 23.31 -5.33 2.65
CA LEU A 10 23.34 -4.90 1.24
C LEU A 10 24.78 -4.73 0.70
N GLU A 11 25.79 -4.60 1.56
CA GLU A 11 27.21 -4.60 1.14
C GLU A 11 27.65 -5.98 0.61
N VAL A 12 27.06 -7.06 1.12
CA VAL A 12 27.39 -8.44 0.74
C VAL A 12 26.37 -9.03 -0.22
N ARG A 13 25.08 -8.75 0.00
CA ARG A 13 23.98 -9.15 -0.88
C ARG A 13 23.83 -8.09 -1.95
N THR A 14 24.71 -8.07 -2.95
CA THR A 14 24.59 -7.11 -4.06
C THR A 14 23.60 -7.61 -5.11
N ARG A 15 23.07 -6.70 -5.94
CA ARG A 15 22.16 -7.04 -7.04
C ARG A 15 22.77 -8.07 -7.99
N ASP A 16 24.05 -7.96 -8.32
CA ASP A 16 24.69 -8.85 -9.29
C ASP A 16 25.02 -10.23 -8.69
N ALA A 17 25.49 -10.27 -7.43
CA ALA A 17 25.90 -11.53 -6.82
C ALA A 17 24.73 -12.34 -6.27
N ARG A 18 23.71 -11.65 -5.72
CA ARG A 18 22.55 -12.27 -5.05
C ARG A 18 21.28 -11.46 -5.28
N PRO A 19 20.75 -11.39 -6.52
CA PRO A 19 19.66 -10.48 -6.88
C PRO A 19 18.41 -10.65 -6.01
N VAL A 20 17.98 -11.90 -5.76
CA VAL A 20 16.78 -12.18 -4.96
C VAL A 20 16.97 -11.82 -3.49
N ASP A 21 18.11 -12.14 -2.89
CA ASP A 21 18.42 -11.80 -1.49
C ASP A 21 18.58 -10.28 -1.32
N TRP A 22 19.20 -9.60 -2.29
CA TRP A 22 19.32 -8.14 -2.34
C TRP A 22 17.94 -7.50 -2.37
N ALA A 23 17.07 -7.93 -3.28
CA ALA A 23 15.72 -7.38 -3.40
C ALA A 23 14.84 -7.65 -2.16
N GLY A 24 14.95 -8.84 -1.56
CA GLY A 24 14.30 -9.13 -0.29
C GLY A 24 14.81 -8.23 0.85
N THR A 25 16.11 -7.93 0.87
CA THR A 25 16.71 -7.02 1.85
C THR A 25 16.27 -5.57 1.61
N GLN A 26 16.17 -5.13 0.36
CA GLN A 26 15.64 -3.81 0.00
C GLN A 26 14.18 -3.65 0.41
N ASN A 27 13.32 -4.63 0.14
CA ASN A 27 11.92 -4.58 0.57
C ASN A 27 11.80 -4.47 2.11
N ASN A 28 12.59 -5.22 2.87
CA ASN A 28 12.58 -5.13 4.34
C ASN A 28 13.11 -3.79 4.86
N LEU A 29 14.11 -3.23 4.19
CA LEU A 29 14.62 -1.90 4.48
C LEU A 29 13.53 -0.84 4.22
N GLY A 30 12.81 -0.95 3.10
CA GLY A 30 11.66 -0.12 2.78
C GLY A 30 10.59 -0.16 3.87
N THR A 31 10.15 -1.36 4.27
CA THR A 31 9.16 -1.52 5.37
C THR A 31 9.64 -0.87 6.68
N THR A 32 10.93 -0.99 6.99
CA THR A 32 11.52 -0.38 8.19
C THR A 32 11.42 1.15 8.13
N PHE A 33 11.77 1.72 6.98
CA PHE A 33 11.66 3.16 6.74
C PHE A 33 10.21 3.64 6.75
N THR A 34 9.26 2.88 6.20
CA THR A 34 7.83 3.19 6.28
C THR A 34 7.36 3.34 7.73
N ILE A 35 7.76 2.42 8.61
CA ILE A 35 7.40 2.46 10.03
C ILE A 35 8.03 3.68 10.71
N LEU A 36 9.32 3.94 10.46
CA LEU A 36 10.02 5.10 11.03
C LEU A 36 9.39 6.42 10.59
N GLY A 37 9.16 6.59 9.28
CA GLY A 37 8.56 7.80 8.72
C GLY A 37 7.16 8.06 9.27
N ARG A 38 6.33 7.01 9.37
CA ARG A 38 5.00 7.12 9.98
C ARG A 38 5.05 7.55 11.45
N ILE A 39 5.91 6.91 12.26
CA ILE A 39 5.99 7.21 13.70
C ILE A 39 6.57 8.61 13.94
N ALA A 40 7.58 8.99 13.16
CA ALA A 40 8.24 10.29 13.30
C ALA A 40 7.47 11.45 12.63
N GLY A 41 6.55 11.15 11.71
CA GLY A 41 5.96 12.16 10.83
C GLY A 41 6.99 12.77 9.86
N ASP A 42 8.00 12.00 9.47
CA ASP A 42 9.12 12.46 8.66
C ASP A 42 9.06 11.86 7.26
N THR A 43 8.86 12.72 6.27
CA THR A 43 8.77 12.35 4.86
C THR A 43 10.09 11.82 4.31
N THR A 44 11.23 12.20 4.88
CA THR A 44 12.56 11.73 4.44
C THR A 44 12.67 10.21 4.54
N PHE A 45 12.18 9.62 5.63
CA PHE A 45 12.15 8.16 5.75
C PHE A 45 11.18 7.53 4.74
N LEU A 46 10.06 8.19 4.43
CA LEU A 46 9.10 7.64 3.48
C LEU A 46 9.61 7.69 2.03
N GLU A 47 10.41 8.70 1.69
CA GLU A 47 11.15 8.78 0.42
C GLU A 47 12.26 7.71 0.33
N GLU A 48 12.96 7.44 1.44
CA GLU A 48 13.90 6.31 1.52
C GLU A 48 13.16 4.97 1.38
N ALA A 49 11.94 4.85 1.90
CA ALA A 49 11.10 3.66 1.73
C ALA A 49 10.66 3.45 0.28
N GLU A 50 10.18 4.50 -0.40
CA GLU A 50 9.84 4.47 -1.83
C GLU A 50 11.05 3.98 -2.64
N THR A 51 12.23 4.56 -2.40
CA THR A 51 13.47 4.18 -3.09
C THR A 51 13.81 2.70 -2.90
N ALA A 52 13.73 2.20 -1.66
CA ALA A 52 14.06 0.81 -1.36
C ALA A 52 13.04 -0.19 -1.95
N HIS A 53 11.74 0.11 -1.91
CA HIS A 53 10.74 -0.75 -2.53
C HIS A 53 10.85 -0.76 -4.06
N LEU A 54 11.09 0.39 -4.70
CA LEU A 54 11.33 0.45 -6.14
C LEU A 54 12.56 -0.37 -6.54
N ALA A 55 13.65 -0.29 -5.78
CA ALA A 55 14.83 -1.11 -6.00
C ALA A 55 14.53 -2.62 -5.91
N ALA A 56 13.71 -3.04 -4.94
CA ALA A 56 13.28 -4.44 -4.84
C ALA A 56 12.45 -4.91 -6.05
N LEU A 57 11.56 -4.05 -6.56
CA LEU A 57 10.70 -4.31 -7.72
C LEU A 57 11.47 -4.45 -9.04
N GLU A 58 12.72 -3.99 -9.11
CA GLU A 58 13.58 -4.21 -10.29
C GLU A 58 14.00 -5.68 -10.47
N VAL A 59 13.90 -6.50 -9.41
CA VAL A 59 14.21 -7.94 -9.44
C VAL A 59 12.96 -8.77 -9.21
N GLN A 60 12.11 -8.37 -8.27
CA GLN A 60 10.87 -9.05 -7.94
C GLN A 60 9.82 -8.67 -8.98
N THR A 61 9.84 -9.26 -10.17
CA THR A 61 8.87 -8.93 -11.23
C THR A 61 7.58 -9.73 -11.10
N ARG A 62 6.49 -9.23 -11.70
CA ARG A 62 5.20 -9.92 -11.75
C ARG A 62 5.31 -11.32 -12.35
N ASP A 63 6.08 -11.48 -13.42
CA ASP A 63 6.19 -12.76 -14.13
C ASP A 63 7.03 -13.79 -13.37
N ALA A 64 8.13 -13.35 -12.76
CA ALA A 64 9.05 -14.26 -12.09
C ALA A 64 8.58 -14.61 -10.66
N MET A 65 7.98 -13.64 -9.96
CA MET A 65 7.68 -13.76 -8.53
C MET A 65 6.34 -13.06 -8.20
N PRO A 66 5.20 -13.47 -8.79
CA PRO A 66 3.95 -12.71 -8.77
C PRO A 66 3.48 -12.33 -7.36
N ALA A 67 3.47 -13.30 -6.43
CA ALA A 67 3.01 -13.06 -5.06
C ALA A 67 3.95 -12.14 -4.26
N VAL A 68 5.26 -12.21 -4.52
CA VAL A 68 6.27 -11.36 -3.86
C VAL A 68 6.22 -9.94 -4.45
N TRP A 69 6.15 -9.82 -5.78
CA TRP A 69 5.96 -8.54 -6.46
C TRP A 69 4.70 -7.82 -5.95
N ALA A 70 3.57 -8.51 -5.84
CA ALA A 70 2.33 -7.93 -5.33
C ALA A 70 2.45 -7.47 -3.87
N GLY A 71 3.18 -8.23 -3.04
CA GLY A 71 3.45 -7.85 -1.65
C GLY A 71 4.31 -6.59 -1.56
N THR A 72 5.35 -6.50 -2.39
CA THR A 72 6.23 -5.33 -2.46
C THR A 72 5.51 -4.10 -3.02
N GLN A 73 4.63 -4.27 -4.02
CA GLN A 73 3.73 -3.21 -4.49
C GLN A 73 2.78 -2.73 -3.38
N GLY A 74 2.22 -3.64 -2.59
CA GLY A 74 1.41 -3.28 -1.42
C GLY A 74 2.20 -2.46 -0.38
N ASN A 75 3.44 -2.85 -0.08
CA ASN A 75 4.29 -2.10 0.84
C ASN A 75 4.67 -0.71 0.31
N LEU A 76 5.00 -0.63 -0.99
CA LEU A 76 5.23 0.64 -1.68
C LEU A 76 4.00 1.56 -1.57
N GLY A 77 2.80 1.02 -1.82
CA GLY A 77 1.55 1.76 -1.67
C GLY A 77 1.34 2.32 -0.27
N VAL A 78 1.66 1.55 0.79
CA VAL A 78 1.55 2.02 2.18
C VAL A 78 2.56 3.14 2.49
N ALA A 79 3.79 3.03 2.00
CA ALA A 79 4.80 4.08 2.18
C ALA A 79 4.35 5.40 1.51
N LEU A 80 3.86 5.32 0.29
CA LEU A 80 3.36 6.44 -0.50
C LEU A 80 2.09 7.06 0.08
N LEU A 81 1.19 6.24 0.65
CA LEU A 81 0.01 6.70 1.37
C LEU A 81 0.41 7.62 2.52
N PHE A 82 1.28 7.14 3.42
CA PHE A 82 1.74 7.97 4.54
C PHE A 82 2.50 9.20 4.07
N LEU A 83 3.30 9.09 3.01
CA LEU A 83 4.04 10.23 2.47
C LEU A 83 3.08 11.33 2.03
N GLY A 84 2.05 10.97 1.27
CA GLY A 84 1.04 11.90 0.80
C GLY A 84 0.20 12.50 1.92
N GLU A 85 -0.20 11.70 2.91
CA GLU A 85 -0.96 12.18 4.08
C GLU A 85 -0.16 13.16 4.95
N ILE A 86 1.11 12.85 5.23
CA ILE A 86 1.98 13.71 6.05
C ILE A 86 2.35 14.98 5.30
N ALA A 87 2.63 14.89 3.99
CA ALA A 87 2.98 16.04 3.17
C ALA A 87 1.77 16.90 2.77
N GLY A 88 0.56 16.35 2.82
CA GLY A 88 -0.63 16.97 2.23
C GLY A 88 -0.54 17.08 0.71
N ASP A 89 0.09 16.09 0.05
CA ASP A 89 0.35 16.06 -1.39
C ASP A 89 -0.41 14.92 -2.06
N ALA A 90 -1.14 15.25 -3.13
CA ALA A 90 -1.87 14.29 -3.95
C ALA A 90 -0.94 13.37 -4.78
N THR A 91 0.27 13.82 -5.09
CA THR A 91 1.18 13.10 -6.00
C THR A 91 1.60 11.73 -5.44
N PRO A 92 2.06 11.60 -4.18
CA PRO A 92 2.31 10.28 -3.58
C PRO A 92 1.04 9.45 -3.42
N LEU A 93 -0.11 10.08 -3.14
CA LEU A 93 -1.38 9.36 -2.98
C LEU A 93 -1.84 8.70 -4.30
N ASP A 94 -1.72 9.38 -5.43
CA ASP A 94 -2.04 8.80 -6.74
C ASP A 94 -1.09 7.64 -7.12
N LYS A 95 0.20 7.77 -6.76
CA LYS A 95 1.16 6.65 -6.86
C LYS A 95 0.76 5.48 -5.94
N ALA A 96 0.27 5.76 -4.72
CA ALA A 96 -0.19 4.72 -3.79
C ALA A 96 -1.37 3.93 -4.36
N VAL A 97 -2.36 4.63 -4.92
CA VAL A 97 -3.50 4.02 -5.64
C VAL A 97 -3.01 3.13 -6.77
N THR A 98 -2.03 3.60 -7.55
CA THR A 98 -1.42 2.83 -8.64
C THR A 98 -0.74 1.55 -8.13
N ALA A 99 0.05 1.64 -7.06
CA ALA A 99 0.75 0.50 -6.47
C ALA A 99 -0.23 -0.55 -5.89
N PHE A 100 -1.29 -0.12 -5.20
CA PHE A 100 -2.31 -1.05 -4.71
C PHE A 100 -3.09 -1.73 -5.84
N ARG A 101 -3.43 -1.00 -6.91
CA ARG A 101 -4.04 -1.59 -8.11
C ARG A 101 -3.13 -2.64 -8.75
N ALA A 102 -1.83 -2.36 -8.85
CA ALA A 102 -0.85 -3.32 -9.34
C ALA A 102 -0.83 -4.61 -8.49
N ALA A 103 -0.81 -4.48 -7.16
CA ALA A 103 -0.90 -5.64 -6.26
C ALA A 103 -2.20 -6.45 -6.46
N LEU A 104 -3.34 -5.79 -6.71
CA LEU A 104 -4.64 -6.44 -6.97
C LEU A 104 -4.70 -7.18 -8.32
N GLU A 105 -3.75 -6.98 -9.23
CA GLU A 105 -3.63 -7.82 -10.45
C GLU A 105 -3.22 -9.27 -10.14
N VAL A 106 -2.66 -9.51 -8.95
CA VAL A 106 -2.25 -10.84 -8.45
C VAL A 106 -3.11 -11.25 -7.26
N TYR A 107 -3.31 -10.33 -6.30
CA TYR A 107 -4.16 -10.56 -5.14
C TYR A 107 -5.61 -10.44 -5.54
N THR A 108 -6.20 -11.55 -5.98
CA THR A 108 -7.60 -11.61 -6.37
C THR A 108 -8.48 -12.18 -5.25
N ARG A 109 -9.76 -11.81 -5.28
CA ARG A 109 -10.79 -12.30 -4.37
C ARG A 109 -10.83 -13.83 -4.25
N ASP A 110 -10.63 -14.54 -5.36
CA ASP A 110 -10.76 -16.00 -5.40
C ASP A 110 -9.46 -16.73 -5.06
N ALA A 111 -8.32 -16.27 -5.58
CA ALA A 111 -7.05 -16.98 -5.43
C ALA A 111 -6.31 -16.61 -4.13
N MET A 112 -6.40 -15.33 -3.71
CA MET A 112 -5.64 -14.79 -2.58
C MET A 112 -6.50 -13.83 -1.75
N PRO A 113 -7.62 -14.31 -1.17
CA PRO A 113 -8.62 -13.46 -0.52
C PRO A 113 -8.05 -12.60 0.62
N VAL A 114 -7.09 -13.13 1.40
CA VAL A 114 -6.46 -12.37 2.50
C VAL A 114 -5.66 -11.19 1.97
N GLY A 115 -4.84 -11.40 0.93
CA GLY A 115 -4.09 -10.33 0.27
C GLY A 115 -5.04 -9.34 -0.40
N TRP A 116 -6.08 -9.83 -1.08
CA TRP A 116 -7.08 -8.99 -1.73
C TRP A 116 -7.80 -8.08 -0.74
N VAL A 117 -8.30 -8.61 0.40
CA VAL A 117 -8.98 -7.79 1.43
C VAL A 117 -8.05 -6.71 1.98
N GLY A 118 -6.81 -7.08 2.36
CA GLY A 118 -5.85 -6.13 2.92
C GLY A 118 -5.50 -5.02 1.93
N THR A 119 -5.25 -5.37 0.67
CA THR A 119 -4.90 -4.39 -0.38
C THR A 119 -6.10 -3.52 -0.78
N GLN A 120 -7.31 -4.09 -0.88
CA GLN A 120 -8.52 -3.30 -1.13
C GLN A 120 -8.78 -2.30 -0.01
N ASN A 121 -8.60 -2.69 1.25
CA ASN A 121 -8.80 -1.76 2.37
C ASN A 121 -7.83 -0.58 2.27
N ASN A 122 -6.56 -0.84 1.96
CA ASN A 122 -5.58 0.24 1.79
C ASN A 122 -5.83 1.09 0.54
N LEU A 123 -6.33 0.49 -0.54
CA LEU A 123 -6.76 1.23 -1.74
C LEU A 123 -7.92 2.18 -1.42
N GLY A 124 -8.93 1.73 -0.66
CA GLY A 124 -10.05 2.57 -0.23
C GLY A 124 -9.59 3.75 0.61
N ILE A 125 -8.66 3.53 1.55
CA ILE A 125 -8.07 4.61 2.36
C ILE A 125 -7.27 5.58 1.49
N ALA A 126 -6.46 5.08 0.54
CA ALA A 126 -5.68 5.95 -0.33
C ALA A 126 -6.55 6.79 -1.26
N LEU A 127 -7.66 6.23 -1.77
CA LEU A 127 -8.64 6.97 -2.57
C LEU A 127 -9.39 8.01 -1.73
N GLU A 128 -9.75 7.68 -0.49
CA GLU A 128 -10.34 8.61 0.49
C GLU A 128 -9.39 9.81 0.74
N SER A 129 -8.13 9.54 1.10
CA SER A 129 -7.12 10.57 1.36
C SER A 129 -6.82 11.40 0.10
N LEU A 130 -6.70 10.77 -1.07
CA LEU A 130 -6.48 11.46 -2.35
C LEU A 130 -7.65 12.38 -2.69
N GLY A 131 -8.89 11.89 -2.54
CA GLY A 131 -10.10 12.68 -2.79
C GLY A 131 -10.19 13.90 -1.88
N GLN A 132 -9.82 13.78 -0.61
CA GLN A 132 -9.77 14.92 0.32
C GLN A 132 -8.68 15.92 -0.06
N VAL A 133 -7.44 15.47 -0.23
CA VAL A 133 -6.29 16.35 -0.52
C VAL A 133 -6.45 17.07 -1.87
N ALA A 134 -6.98 16.38 -2.88
CA ALA A 134 -7.21 16.94 -4.21
C ALA A 134 -8.58 17.59 -4.39
N SER A 135 -9.48 17.51 -3.38
CA SER A 135 -10.91 17.87 -3.53
C SER A 135 -11.58 17.19 -4.73
N ASP A 136 -11.24 15.92 -4.96
CA ASP A 136 -11.71 15.12 -6.09
C ASP A 136 -12.79 14.12 -5.64
N MET A 137 -14.04 14.48 -5.90
CA MET A 137 -15.22 13.65 -5.61
C MET A 137 -15.18 12.30 -6.34
N THR A 138 -14.56 12.23 -7.52
CA THR A 138 -14.43 10.97 -8.27
C THR A 138 -13.66 9.94 -7.46
N ARG A 139 -12.58 10.36 -6.78
CA ARG A 139 -11.78 9.47 -5.95
C ARG A 139 -12.53 9.04 -4.69
N LEU A 140 -13.35 9.92 -4.11
CA LEU A 140 -14.22 9.57 -2.99
C LEU A 140 -15.30 8.54 -3.40
N GLU A 141 -15.90 8.68 -4.58
CA GLU A 141 -16.83 7.70 -5.14
C GLU A 141 -16.15 6.34 -5.39
N GLU A 142 -14.93 6.35 -5.94
CA GLU A 142 -14.13 5.13 -6.10
C GLU A 142 -13.84 4.45 -4.76
N ALA A 143 -13.52 5.23 -3.70
CA ALA A 143 -13.31 4.69 -2.36
C ALA A 143 -14.56 4.01 -1.80
N ILE A 144 -15.75 4.61 -1.99
CA ILE A 144 -17.03 4.00 -1.63
C ILE A 144 -17.20 2.65 -2.32
N GLY A 145 -16.98 2.58 -3.63
CA GLY A 145 -17.10 1.34 -4.39
C GLY A 145 -16.17 0.23 -3.87
N VAL A 146 -14.95 0.59 -3.46
CA VAL A 146 -14.00 -0.36 -2.85
C VAL A 146 -14.52 -0.88 -1.50
N PHE A 147 -15.02 -0.01 -0.63
CA PHE A 147 -15.57 -0.42 0.66
C PHE A 147 -16.90 -1.20 0.53
N GLU A 148 -17.70 -0.92 -0.49
CA GLU A 148 -18.92 -1.70 -0.79
C GLU A 148 -18.55 -3.14 -1.17
N ALA A 149 -17.59 -3.32 -2.07
CA ALA A 149 -17.09 -4.65 -2.44
C ALA A 149 -16.48 -5.42 -1.25
N LEU A 150 -15.82 -4.72 -0.33
CA LEU A 150 -15.32 -5.32 0.91
C LEU A 150 -16.44 -5.71 1.88
N ALA A 151 -17.48 -4.88 2.01
CA ALA A 151 -18.62 -5.19 2.87
C ALA A 151 -19.32 -6.46 2.39
N ASP A 152 -19.59 -6.55 1.08
CA ASP A 152 -20.20 -7.72 0.44
C ASP A 152 -19.37 -8.99 0.67
N PHE A 153 -18.05 -8.90 0.49
CA PHE A 153 -17.15 -10.03 0.75
C PHE A 153 -17.23 -10.51 2.20
N HIS A 154 -17.20 -9.59 3.16
CA HIS A 154 -17.29 -9.95 4.57
C HIS A 154 -18.65 -10.55 4.94
N ASP A 155 -19.76 -10.01 4.41
CA ASP A 155 -21.10 -10.56 4.60
C ASP A 155 -21.20 -12.00 4.08
N GLU A 156 -20.67 -12.26 2.88
CA GLU A 156 -20.62 -13.62 2.30
C GLU A 156 -19.82 -14.61 3.15
N LYS A 157 -18.79 -14.13 3.85
CA LYS A 157 -17.98 -14.94 4.79
C LYS A 157 -18.58 -15.01 6.19
N GLY A 158 -19.69 -14.33 6.45
CA GLY A 158 -20.33 -14.28 7.77
C GLY A 158 -19.59 -13.38 8.78
N ASP A 159 -18.68 -12.52 8.33
CA ASP A 159 -17.97 -11.54 9.17
C ASP A 159 -18.72 -10.20 9.18
N GLY A 160 -19.88 -10.19 9.84
CA GLY A 160 -20.71 -8.99 9.94
C GLY A 160 -20.02 -7.81 10.65
N ALA A 161 -19.02 -8.07 11.50
CA ALA A 161 -18.28 -7.01 12.19
C ALA A 161 -17.40 -6.23 11.21
N SER A 162 -16.67 -6.93 10.33
CA SER A 162 -15.86 -6.28 9.30
C SER A 162 -16.73 -5.63 8.22
N ALA A 163 -17.85 -6.25 7.84
CA ALA A 163 -18.81 -5.63 6.92
C ALA A 163 -19.35 -4.30 7.46
N GLN A 164 -19.70 -4.24 8.75
CA GLN A 164 -20.18 -3.01 9.38
C GLN A 164 -19.11 -1.92 9.43
N ARG A 165 -17.83 -2.27 9.61
CA ARG A 165 -16.72 -1.30 9.54
C ARG A 165 -16.60 -0.68 8.15
N CYS A 166 -16.72 -1.48 7.09
CA CYS A 166 -16.73 -0.98 5.71
C CYS A 166 -17.91 -0.02 5.48
N ARG A 167 -19.11 -0.37 5.97
CA ARG A 167 -20.29 0.51 5.88
C ARG A 167 -20.15 1.81 6.65
N ALA A 168 -19.48 1.79 7.81
CA ALA A 168 -19.15 3.01 8.54
C ALA A 168 -18.23 3.92 7.71
N LYS A 169 -17.17 3.36 7.11
CA LYS A 169 -16.28 4.10 6.20
C LYS A 169 -17.02 4.73 5.01
N ILE A 170 -17.95 4.01 4.41
CA ILE A 170 -18.80 4.56 3.33
C ILE A 170 -19.62 5.75 3.82
N ALA A 171 -20.21 5.67 5.02
CA ALA A 171 -20.99 6.76 5.59
C ALA A 171 -20.13 8.00 5.87
N ASP A 172 -18.91 7.82 6.41
CA ASP A 172 -17.95 8.90 6.65
C ASP A 172 -17.60 9.62 5.33
N ILE A 173 -17.28 8.87 4.28
CA ILE A 173 -16.93 9.44 2.97
C ILE A 173 -18.12 10.18 2.35
N ARG A 174 -19.34 9.64 2.45
CA ARG A 174 -20.55 10.33 1.99
C ARG A 174 -20.79 11.64 2.74
N GLY A 175 -20.42 11.71 4.02
CA GLY A 175 -20.44 12.95 4.80
C GLY A 175 -19.49 14.00 4.22
N LEU A 176 -18.25 13.61 3.93
CA LEU A 176 -17.25 14.50 3.32
C LEU A 176 -17.68 15.07 1.96
N MET A 177 -18.48 14.33 1.19
CA MET A 177 -18.98 14.77 -0.12
C MET A 177 -20.18 15.72 -0.04
N ALA A 178 -20.83 15.83 1.13
CA ALA A 178 -22.03 16.64 1.33
C ALA A 178 -21.73 18.04 1.89
N ASP A 179 -20.52 18.25 2.41
CA ASP A 179 -20.01 19.53 2.95
C ASP A 179 -19.39 20.42 1.85
#